data_AF-A0A2X4V356-F1
#
_entry.id   AF-A0A2X4V356-F1
#
_cell.length_a   1.000
_cell.length_b   1.000
_cell.length_c   1.000
_cell.angle_alpha   90.00
_cell.angle_beta   90.00
_cell.angle_gamma   90.00
#
_symmetry.space_group_name_H-M   'P 1'
#
loop_
_entity.id
_entity.type
_entity.pdbx_description
1 polymer ?
#
loop_
_entity_poly.entity_id
_entity_poly.type
_entity_poly.pdbx_seq_one_letter_code
_entity_poly.pdbx_strand_id
1 'polypeptide(L)'
;MKRKLLTLFTAAMICSTVQAQPQELNDAERTESLLQLGRFQMAIEKKDIRQLSTFIDSEVYQRDHLSWGEKGPEICSDETTKLTDADIVACGDNIVYRLQALSHIKPNAGAMRVDTYKIENKESACVTTFSGSFSAEALGDRAPGLLLRIEVDSMDNATDEQIDGCVGLDNYFFTFKDQKLTLTSIQSYP
;
A
#
# COMPACT_ATOMS: atom_id res chain seq x y z
N MET A 1 -68.93 -5.68 22.58
CA MET A 1 -68.42 -5.84 23.95
C MET A 1 -67.41 -6.98 24.00
N LYS A 2 -66.36 -6.80 24.82
CA LYS A 2 -65.29 -7.73 25.25
C LYS A 2 -64.02 -7.86 24.40
N ARG A 3 -63.00 -7.19 24.93
CA ARG A 3 -61.54 -7.29 24.73
C ARG A 3 -61.03 -8.72 24.98
N LYS A 4 -59.93 -9.09 24.30
CA LYS A 4 -58.73 -9.68 24.94
C LYS A 4 -57.47 -9.16 24.23
N LEU A 5 -56.63 -8.48 25.01
CA LEU A 5 -55.20 -8.24 24.77
C LEU A 5 -54.45 -9.58 24.78
N LEU A 6 -53.35 -9.68 24.03
CA LEU A 6 -52.01 -10.13 24.48
C LEU A 6 -51.05 -10.00 23.28
N THR A 7 -50.17 -8.98 23.27
CA THR A 7 -48.75 -8.94 23.69
C THR A 7 -47.78 -8.96 22.50
N LEU A 8 -46.87 -7.98 22.60
CA LEU A 8 -45.77 -7.64 21.70
C LEU A 8 -44.77 -8.79 21.51
N PHE A 9 -44.17 -8.84 20.32
CA PHE A 9 -42.73 -9.05 20.18
C PHE A 9 -42.17 -8.05 19.17
N THR A 10 -41.63 -6.95 19.70
CA THR A 10 -40.67 -6.09 19.00
C THR A 10 -39.37 -6.87 18.85
N ALA A 11 -39.12 -7.44 17.67
CA ALA A 11 -37.77 -7.80 17.26
C ALA A 11 -37.14 -6.56 16.61
N ALA A 12 -36.64 -5.64 17.44
CA ALA A 12 -35.64 -4.71 16.96
C ALA A 12 -34.38 -5.54 16.67
N MET A 13 -34.14 -5.84 15.40
CA MET A 13 -32.84 -6.31 14.94
C MET A 13 -31.84 -5.19 15.24
N ILE A 14 -31.13 -5.34 16.36
CA ILE A 14 -29.86 -4.66 16.56
C ILE A 14 -28.88 -5.38 15.63
N CYS A 15 -28.88 -5.01 14.35
CA CYS A 15 -27.69 -5.15 13.54
C CYS A 15 -26.70 -4.12 14.09
N SER A 16 -26.01 -4.48 15.16
CA SER A 16 -24.75 -3.84 15.51
C SER A 16 -23.77 -4.24 14.42
N THR A 17 -23.80 -3.53 13.30
CA THR A 17 -22.60 -3.36 12.49
C THR A 17 -21.60 -2.73 13.43
N VAL A 18 -20.75 -3.56 14.06
CA VAL A 18 -19.45 -3.10 14.50
C VAL A 18 -18.75 -2.69 13.21
N GLN A 19 -18.99 -1.46 12.76
CA GLN A 19 -18.01 -0.76 11.97
C GLN A 19 -16.81 -0.73 12.89
N ALA A 20 -15.87 -1.64 12.68
CA ALA A 20 -14.53 -1.49 13.18
C ALA A 20 -14.06 -0.16 12.61
N GLN A 21 -14.23 0.90 13.39
CA GLN A 21 -13.61 2.16 13.08
C GLN A 21 -12.13 1.84 13.00
N PRO A 22 -11.49 2.23 11.92
CA PRO A 22 -10.11 1.87 11.80
C PRO A 22 -9.28 2.50 12.90
N GLN A 23 -8.64 1.64 13.68
CA GLN A 23 -7.89 2.07 14.85
C GLN A 23 -6.45 2.36 14.40
N GLU A 24 -5.92 3.51 14.79
CA GLU A 24 -4.48 3.77 14.67
C GLU A 24 -3.70 2.62 15.31
N LEU A 25 -2.59 2.22 14.69
CA LEU A 25 -1.79 1.10 15.17
C LEU A 25 -1.26 1.40 16.59
N ASN A 26 -1.44 0.46 17.51
CA ASN A 26 -0.86 0.56 18.85
C ASN A 26 0.67 0.38 18.81
N ASP A 27 1.36 0.66 19.92
CA ASP A 27 2.83 0.66 20.00
C ASP A 27 3.46 -0.69 19.59
N ALA A 28 2.82 -1.81 19.94
CA ALA A 28 3.28 -3.14 19.57
C ALA A 28 3.09 -3.40 18.08
N GLU A 29 1.92 -3.03 17.53
CA GLU A 29 1.62 -3.15 16.09
C GLU A 29 2.53 -2.27 15.24
N ARG A 30 2.87 -1.05 15.72
CA ARG A 30 3.85 -0.19 15.05
C ARG A 30 5.25 -0.80 15.04
N THR A 31 5.69 -1.33 16.18
CA THR A 31 7.00 -2.00 16.29
C THR A 31 7.09 -3.21 15.35
N GLU A 32 6.04 -4.04 15.33
CA GLU A 32 5.97 -5.20 14.45
C GLU A 32 5.91 -4.78 12.96
N SER A 33 5.16 -3.72 12.65
CA SER A 33 5.08 -3.18 11.29
C SER A 33 6.44 -2.71 10.76
N LEU A 34 7.27 -2.10 11.61
CA LEU A 34 8.64 -1.71 11.25
C LEU A 34 9.52 -2.92 10.91
N LEU A 35 9.43 -3.98 11.71
CA LEU A 35 10.17 -5.23 11.47
C LEU A 35 9.72 -5.90 10.17
N GLN A 36 8.41 -5.94 9.93
CA GLN A 36 7.85 -6.51 8.71
C GLN A 36 8.15 -5.66 7.46
N LEU A 37 8.14 -4.34 7.58
CA LEU A 37 8.56 -3.44 6.50
C LEU A 37 10.03 -3.67 6.13
N GLY A 38 10.93 -3.87 7.10
CA GLY A 38 12.32 -4.22 6.82
C GLY A 38 12.47 -5.54 6.07
N ARG A 39 11.65 -6.56 6.39
CA ARG A 39 11.63 -7.83 5.65
C ARG A 39 11.06 -7.66 4.24
N PHE A 40 10.04 -6.84 4.09
CA PHE A 40 9.48 -6.47 2.79
C PHE A 40 10.52 -5.79 1.90
N GLN A 41 11.24 -4.79 2.42
CA GLN A 41 12.33 -4.11 1.71
C GLN A 41 13.45 -5.07 1.30
N MET A 42 13.85 -5.98 2.19
CA MET A 42 14.85 -6.99 1.85
C MET A 42 14.37 -7.94 0.74
N ALA A 43 13.07 -8.26 0.69
CA ALA A 43 12.50 -9.06 -0.39
C ALA A 43 12.51 -8.31 -1.73
N ILE A 44 12.27 -6.99 -1.72
CA ILE A 44 12.41 -6.11 -2.91
C ILE A 44 13.85 -6.13 -3.41
N GLU A 45 14.83 -5.88 -2.53
CA GLU A 45 16.26 -5.83 -2.89
C GLU A 45 16.75 -7.15 -3.51
N LYS A 46 16.25 -8.28 -3.01
CA LYS A 46 16.58 -9.62 -3.51
C LYS A 46 15.76 -10.04 -4.73
N LYS A 47 14.77 -9.23 -5.13
CA LYS A 47 13.79 -9.58 -6.16
C LYS A 47 13.09 -10.92 -5.86
N ASP A 48 12.84 -11.21 -4.58
CA ASP A 48 12.24 -12.45 -4.12
C ASP A 48 10.70 -12.35 -4.15
N ILE A 49 10.12 -12.63 -5.32
CA ILE A 49 8.66 -12.53 -5.53
C ILE A 49 7.87 -13.45 -4.58
N ARG A 50 8.43 -14.62 -4.22
CA ARG A 50 7.77 -15.53 -3.26
C ARG A 50 7.72 -14.93 -1.87
N GLN A 51 8.78 -14.27 -1.43
CA GLN A 51 8.74 -13.56 -0.16
C GLN A 51 7.84 -12.33 -0.23
N LEU A 52 7.84 -11.59 -1.35
CA LEU A 52 6.95 -10.44 -1.57
C LEU A 52 5.48 -10.81 -1.57
N SER A 53 5.11 -11.97 -2.14
CA SER A 53 3.71 -12.44 -2.14
C SER A 53 3.16 -12.67 -0.74
N THR A 54 4.03 -12.85 0.26
CA THR A 54 3.59 -12.88 1.64
C THR A 54 3.13 -11.50 2.13
N PHE A 55 3.65 -10.39 1.62
CA PHE A 55 3.31 -9.04 2.09
C PHE A 55 2.31 -8.31 1.22
N ILE A 56 1.94 -8.84 0.06
CA ILE A 56 1.17 -8.12 -0.96
C ILE A 56 -0.14 -8.85 -1.20
N ASP A 57 -1.25 -8.11 -1.13
CA ASP A 57 -2.57 -8.64 -1.46
C ASP A 57 -2.63 -9.01 -2.95
N SER A 58 -3.27 -10.13 -3.31
CA SER A 58 -3.25 -10.64 -4.69
C SER A 58 -3.83 -9.65 -5.71
N GLU A 59 -4.81 -8.86 -5.28
CA GLU A 59 -5.43 -7.80 -6.09
C GLU A 59 -4.44 -6.68 -6.48
N VAL A 60 -3.33 -6.51 -5.76
CA VAL A 60 -2.31 -5.52 -6.11
C VAL A 60 -1.51 -6.00 -7.32
N TYR A 61 -1.18 -7.29 -7.39
CA TYR A 61 -0.51 -7.86 -8.57
C TYR A 61 -1.35 -7.72 -9.84
N GLN A 62 -2.66 -7.92 -9.73
CA GLN A 62 -3.58 -7.78 -10.87
C GLN A 62 -3.67 -6.33 -11.35
N ARG A 63 -3.89 -5.38 -10.42
CA ARG A 63 -3.98 -3.95 -10.76
C ARG A 63 -2.67 -3.41 -11.33
N ASP A 64 -1.53 -3.84 -10.80
CA ASP A 64 -0.23 -3.44 -11.32
C ASP A 64 -0.04 -3.91 -12.76
N HIS A 65 -0.37 -5.17 -13.05
CA HIS A 65 -0.31 -5.71 -14.40
C HIS A 65 -1.18 -4.93 -15.41
N LEU A 66 -2.44 -4.64 -15.05
CA LEU A 66 -3.35 -3.85 -15.88
C LEU A 66 -2.82 -2.44 -16.15
N SER A 67 -2.23 -1.80 -15.13
CA SER A 67 -1.69 -0.44 -15.25
C SER A 67 -0.48 -0.32 -16.19
N TRP A 68 0.23 -1.42 -16.44
CA TRP A 68 1.45 -1.44 -17.27
C TRP A 68 1.19 -1.81 -18.74
N GLY A 69 -0.08 -1.90 -19.15
CA GLY A 69 -0.47 -2.15 -20.53
C GLY A 69 -0.23 -3.58 -20.99
N GLU A 70 -0.63 -4.56 -20.17
CA GLU A 70 -0.64 -6.02 -20.48
C GLU A 70 0.74 -6.66 -20.75
N LYS A 71 1.84 -6.05 -20.30
CA LYS A 71 3.14 -6.74 -20.30
C LYS A 71 3.18 -7.79 -19.19
N GLY A 72 2.92 -9.05 -19.55
CA GLY A 72 2.97 -10.22 -18.66
C GLY A 72 1.98 -11.31 -19.06
N PRO A 73 1.85 -12.39 -18.28
CA PRO A 73 0.87 -13.44 -18.52
C PRO A 73 -0.58 -12.93 -18.45
N GLU A 74 -1.45 -13.33 -19.40
CA GLU A 74 -2.87 -12.92 -19.41
C GLU A 74 -3.64 -13.29 -18.13
N ILE A 75 -3.20 -14.33 -17.41
CA ILE A 75 -3.80 -14.74 -16.12
C ILE A 75 -3.70 -13.64 -15.05
N CYS A 76 -2.77 -12.69 -15.20
CA CYS A 76 -2.61 -11.55 -14.31
C CYS A 76 -3.73 -10.50 -14.46
N SER A 77 -4.52 -10.56 -15.53
CA SER A 77 -5.64 -9.64 -15.81
C SER A 77 -7.00 -10.17 -15.36
N ASP A 78 -7.09 -11.42 -14.91
CA ASP A 78 -8.37 -12.04 -14.52
C ASP A 78 -8.68 -11.80 -13.03
N GLU A 79 -9.48 -10.77 -12.75
CA GLU A 79 -9.95 -10.40 -11.41
C GLU A 79 -10.86 -11.48 -10.77
N THR A 80 -11.36 -12.44 -11.55
CA THR A 80 -12.24 -13.51 -11.05
C THR A 80 -11.48 -14.76 -10.59
N THR A 81 -10.22 -14.88 -10.99
CA THR A 81 -9.37 -16.03 -10.67
C THR A 81 -8.45 -15.70 -9.49
N LYS A 82 -8.50 -16.54 -8.45
CA LYS A 82 -7.52 -16.49 -7.37
C LYS A 82 -6.17 -16.98 -7.92
N LEU A 83 -5.18 -16.10 -7.95
CA LEU A 83 -3.82 -16.42 -8.41
C LEU A 83 -3.20 -17.52 -7.54
N THR A 84 -2.56 -18.49 -8.19
CA THR A 84 -1.69 -19.46 -7.52
C THR A 84 -0.30 -18.87 -7.25
N ASP A 85 0.51 -19.54 -6.44
CA ASP A 85 1.90 -19.11 -6.20
C ASP A 85 2.73 -19.01 -7.49
N ALA A 86 2.45 -19.88 -8.47
CA ALA A 86 3.12 -19.84 -9.76
C ALA A 86 2.69 -18.61 -10.59
N ASP A 87 1.40 -18.28 -10.55
CA ASP A 87 0.87 -17.10 -11.24
C ASP A 87 1.43 -15.83 -10.62
N ILE A 88 1.51 -15.73 -9.29
CA ILE A 88 2.10 -14.57 -8.59
C ILE A 88 3.57 -14.36 -8.99
N VAL A 89 4.35 -15.44 -9.08
CA VAL A 89 5.74 -15.35 -9.56
C VAL A 89 5.80 -14.84 -11.00
N ALA A 90 4.88 -15.29 -11.86
CA ALA A 90 4.82 -14.88 -13.25
C ALA A 90 4.29 -13.44 -13.44
N CYS A 91 3.47 -12.93 -12.51
CA CYS A 91 2.94 -11.56 -12.51
C CYS A 91 3.87 -10.54 -11.79
N GLY A 92 4.87 -11.01 -11.04
CA GLY A 92 5.59 -10.19 -10.06
C GLY A 92 6.76 -9.34 -10.57
N ASP A 93 7.19 -9.47 -11.82
CA ASP A 93 8.35 -8.71 -12.30
C ASP A 93 8.08 -7.19 -12.32
N ASN A 94 6.86 -6.79 -12.71
CA ASN A 94 6.43 -5.39 -12.76
C ASN A 94 6.32 -4.80 -11.34
N ILE A 95 5.80 -5.59 -10.40
CA ILE A 95 5.63 -5.14 -9.02
C ILE A 95 6.98 -4.90 -8.35
N VAL A 96 7.98 -5.75 -8.62
CA VAL A 96 9.34 -5.57 -8.10
C VAL A 96 9.93 -4.26 -8.59
N TYR A 97 9.76 -3.94 -9.88
CA TYR A 97 10.24 -2.69 -10.45
C TYR A 97 9.58 -1.47 -9.79
N ARG A 98 8.24 -1.47 -9.65
CA ARG A 98 7.53 -0.36 -9.00
C ARG A 98 7.92 -0.17 -7.54
N LEU A 99 8.01 -1.27 -6.80
CA LEU A 99 8.32 -1.24 -5.38
C LEU A 99 9.79 -0.91 -5.09
N GLN A 100 10.67 -0.91 -6.10
CA GLN A 100 12.10 -0.71 -5.92
C GLN A 100 12.44 0.58 -5.17
N ALA A 101 11.67 1.65 -5.37
CA ALA A 101 11.89 2.90 -4.65
C ALA A 101 11.70 2.75 -3.11
N LEU A 102 10.85 1.81 -2.66
CA LEU A 102 10.62 1.56 -1.23
C LEU A 102 11.82 0.97 -0.51
N SER A 103 12.76 0.28 -1.20
CA SER A 103 13.94 -0.30 -0.53
C SER A 103 14.88 0.77 0.03
N HIS A 104 14.77 2.00 -0.44
CA HIS A 104 15.60 3.10 0.04
C HIS A 104 15.05 3.73 1.35
N ILE A 105 13.82 3.39 1.74
CA ILE A 105 13.15 4.02 2.88
C ILE A 105 13.75 3.57 4.20
N LYS A 106 14.11 4.52 5.06
CA LYS A 106 14.61 4.24 6.41
C LYS A 106 13.56 4.64 7.45
N PRO A 107 12.75 3.71 7.93
CA PRO A 107 11.76 4.04 8.94
C PRO A 107 12.42 4.25 10.31
N ASN A 108 11.86 5.18 11.09
CA ASN A 108 12.37 5.53 12.42
C ASN A 108 11.53 4.86 13.50
N ALA A 109 12.17 4.08 14.37
CA ALA A 109 11.48 3.34 15.43
C ALA A 109 10.89 4.22 16.54
N GLY A 110 11.32 5.47 16.67
CA GLY A 110 10.88 6.40 17.71
C GLY A 110 9.73 7.33 17.33
N ALA A 111 9.25 7.29 16.09
CA ALA A 111 8.29 8.27 15.57
C ALA A 111 7.04 7.62 14.96
N MET A 112 5.91 8.32 15.01
CA MET A 112 4.70 7.98 14.24
C MET A 112 4.90 8.12 12.71
N ARG A 113 6.00 8.76 12.30
CA ARG A 113 6.34 9.04 10.91
C ARG A 113 7.55 8.22 10.49
N VAL A 114 7.59 7.89 9.22
CA VAL A 114 8.76 7.36 8.54
C VAL A 114 9.63 8.54 8.14
N ASP A 115 10.92 8.51 8.49
CA ASP A 115 11.82 9.64 8.23
C ASP A 115 11.87 9.97 6.74
N THR A 116 11.67 11.26 6.46
CA THR A 116 11.74 11.78 5.09
C THR A 116 13.20 11.91 4.68
N TYR A 117 13.52 11.37 3.52
CA TYR A 117 14.80 11.59 2.86
C TYR A 117 14.54 11.93 1.40
N LYS A 118 15.51 12.64 0.81
CA LYS A 118 15.49 13.03 -0.59
C LYS A 118 16.69 12.40 -1.29
N ILE A 119 16.46 11.86 -2.47
CA ILE A 119 17.50 11.40 -3.38
C ILE A 119 17.44 12.26 -4.62
N GLU A 120 18.57 12.88 -4.98
CA GLU A 120 18.71 13.61 -6.24
C GLU A 120 19.37 12.71 -7.28
N ASN A 121 18.75 12.58 -8.44
CA ASN A 121 19.37 11.98 -9.62
C ASN A 121 19.74 13.10 -10.60
N LYS A 122 21.04 13.42 -10.66
CA LYS A 122 21.57 14.48 -11.51
C LYS A 122 21.53 14.17 -13.00
N GLU A 123 21.48 12.88 -13.38
CA GLU A 123 21.41 12.48 -14.79
C GLU A 123 20.01 12.70 -15.35
N SER A 124 18.97 12.35 -14.59
CA SER A 124 17.58 12.59 -14.96
C SER A 124 17.05 13.96 -14.53
N ALA A 125 17.80 14.71 -13.73
CA ALA A 125 17.37 15.96 -13.08
C ALA A 125 16.11 15.81 -12.22
N CYS A 126 15.92 14.64 -11.57
CA CYS A 126 14.80 14.39 -10.67
C CYS A 126 15.22 14.40 -9.19
N VAL A 127 14.31 14.81 -8.33
CA VAL A 127 14.38 14.72 -6.87
C VAL A 127 13.28 13.79 -6.39
N THR A 128 13.65 12.64 -5.81
CA THR A 128 12.69 11.74 -5.19
C THR A 128 12.63 12.01 -3.70
N THR A 129 11.47 12.43 -3.21
CA THR A 129 11.16 12.63 -1.79
C THR A 129 10.31 11.49 -1.27
N PHE A 130 10.71 10.92 -0.15
CA PHE A 130 9.99 9.85 0.52
C PHE A 130 9.35 10.37 1.80
N SER A 131 8.11 10.02 2.08
CA SER A 131 7.48 10.28 3.37
C SER A 131 6.58 9.12 3.77
N GLY A 132 6.28 9.00 5.06
CA GLY A 132 5.36 7.96 5.51
C GLY A 132 4.82 8.21 6.91
N SER A 133 3.74 7.53 7.25
CA SER A 133 3.06 7.64 8.54
C SER A 133 2.29 6.38 8.87
N PHE A 134 2.33 5.96 10.14
CA PHE A 134 1.46 4.91 10.69
C PHE A 134 0.02 5.38 10.95
N SER A 135 -0.29 6.60 10.54
CA SER A 135 -1.63 7.19 10.45
C SER A 135 -1.73 7.89 9.11
N ALA A 136 -2.44 7.30 8.13
CA ALA A 136 -2.57 7.90 6.79
C ALA A 136 -3.31 9.26 6.84
N GLU A 137 -4.13 9.49 7.86
CA GLU A 137 -4.74 10.79 8.17
C GLU A 137 -3.67 11.88 8.35
N ALA A 138 -2.53 11.57 8.96
CA ALA A 138 -1.43 12.52 9.12
C ALA A 138 -0.73 12.89 7.79
N LEU A 139 -1.05 12.20 6.70
CA LEU A 139 -0.61 12.50 5.33
C LEU A 139 -1.77 12.97 4.42
N GLY A 140 -2.96 13.19 4.99
CA GLY A 140 -4.14 13.71 4.28
C GLY A 140 -5.05 12.63 3.67
N ASP A 141 -4.82 11.35 3.95
CA ASP A 141 -5.64 10.23 3.47
C ASP A 141 -6.59 9.72 4.57
N ARG A 142 -7.72 9.13 4.23
CA ARG A 142 -8.71 8.62 5.20
C ARG A 142 -8.62 7.12 5.45
N ALA A 143 -7.66 6.46 4.80
CA ALA A 143 -7.50 5.01 4.90
C ALA A 143 -6.62 4.62 6.10
N PRO A 144 -7.00 3.63 6.91
CA PRO A 144 -6.22 3.21 8.07
C PRO A 144 -5.01 2.32 7.80
N GLY A 145 -3.86 2.72 8.31
CA GLY A 145 -2.67 1.88 8.29
C GLY A 145 -1.42 2.70 8.09
N LEU A 146 -0.39 2.03 7.57
CA LEU A 146 0.84 2.66 7.16
C LEU A 146 0.72 3.13 5.71
N LEU A 147 0.83 4.44 5.51
CA LEU A 147 0.97 5.04 4.19
C LEU A 147 2.43 5.43 3.96
N LEU A 148 2.99 4.97 2.84
CA LEU A 148 4.26 5.44 2.31
C LEU A 148 4.01 6.20 1.02
N ARG A 149 4.57 7.40 0.90
CA ARG A 149 4.44 8.30 -0.24
C ARG A 149 5.80 8.52 -0.87
N ILE A 150 5.86 8.39 -2.19
CA ILE A 150 7.03 8.67 -3.01
C ILE A 150 6.62 9.77 -3.99
N GLU A 151 7.23 10.94 -3.84
CA GLU A 151 7.01 12.08 -4.71
C GLU A 151 8.29 12.28 -5.52
N VAL A 152 8.17 12.38 -6.84
CA VAL A 152 9.28 12.66 -7.74
C VAL A 152 8.98 14.03 -8.36
N ASP A 153 9.92 14.95 -8.14
CA ASP A 153 9.87 16.32 -8.66
C ASP A 153 11.06 16.56 -9.58
N SER A 154 10.98 17.60 -10.42
CA SER A 154 12.13 18.08 -11.19
C SER A 154 13.06 18.98 -10.35
N MET A 155 14.35 18.95 -10.63
CA MET A 155 15.30 19.95 -10.12
C MET A 155 15.06 21.33 -10.78
N ASP A 156 15.42 22.42 -10.11
CA ASP A 156 15.22 23.80 -10.60
C ASP A 156 15.83 24.09 -11.99
N ASN A 157 16.83 23.31 -12.40
CA ASN A 157 17.54 23.45 -13.67
C ASN A 157 17.18 22.37 -14.70
N ALA A 158 16.11 21.60 -14.47
CA ALA A 158 15.62 20.60 -15.42
C ALA A 158 15.11 21.26 -16.71
N THR A 159 15.31 20.59 -17.84
CA THR A 159 14.65 20.94 -19.11
C THR A 159 13.18 20.54 -19.10
N ASP A 160 12.34 21.12 -19.96
CA ASP A 160 10.92 20.75 -20.08
C ASP A 160 10.73 19.22 -20.30
N GLU A 161 11.59 18.61 -21.11
CA GLU A 161 11.57 17.15 -21.35
C GLU A 161 11.90 16.34 -20.07
N GLN A 162 12.82 16.85 -19.23
CA GLN A 162 13.14 16.21 -17.95
C GLN A 162 12.03 16.41 -16.92
N ILE A 163 11.37 17.58 -16.91
CA ILE A 163 10.25 17.86 -16.00
C ILE A 163 9.12 16.86 -16.24
N ASP A 164 8.71 16.65 -17.49
CA ASP A 164 7.68 15.68 -17.86
C ASP A 164 8.05 14.24 -17.45
N GLY A 165 9.34 13.92 -17.42
CA GLY A 165 9.84 12.62 -16.97
C GLY A 165 10.01 12.46 -15.46
N CYS A 166 9.96 13.54 -14.69
CA CYS A 166 10.17 13.53 -13.24
C CYS A 166 8.87 13.65 -12.44
N VAL A 167 7.90 14.47 -12.88
CA VAL A 167 6.71 14.75 -12.06
C VAL A 167 5.86 13.50 -11.89
N GLY A 168 5.72 13.06 -10.64
CA GLY A 168 4.88 11.91 -10.32
C GLY A 168 4.76 11.67 -8.82
N LEU A 169 3.65 11.06 -8.42
CA LEU A 169 3.38 10.76 -7.03
C LEU A 169 2.79 9.35 -6.89
N ASP A 170 3.47 8.48 -6.15
CA ASP A 170 3.00 7.15 -5.81
C ASP A 170 2.71 7.02 -4.30
N ASN A 171 1.54 6.48 -3.99
CA ASN A 171 1.13 6.10 -2.65
C ASN A 171 1.07 4.57 -2.52
N TYR A 172 1.77 4.04 -1.51
CA TYR A 172 1.79 2.62 -1.16
C TYR A 172 1.10 2.44 0.20
N PHE A 173 -0.04 1.75 0.19
CA PHE A 173 -0.89 1.64 1.36
C PHE A 173 -0.85 0.24 1.99
N PHE A 174 -0.43 0.18 3.24
CA PHE A 174 -0.30 -1.04 4.02
C PHE A 174 -1.32 -1.09 5.15
N THR A 175 -2.09 -2.17 5.19
CA THR A 175 -3.01 -2.48 6.29
C THR A 175 -2.39 -3.51 7.22
N PHE A 176 -2.74 -3.46 8.50
CA PHE A 176 -2.36 -4.48 9.46
C PHE A 176 -3.53 -5.46 9.63
N LYS A 177 -3.43 -6.64 9.02
CA LYS A 177 -4.44 -7.71 9.03
C LYS A 177 -3.85 -8.92 9.74
N ASP A 178 -4.55 -9.50 10.72
CA ASP A 178 -4.12 -10.73 11.42
C ASP A 178 -2.65 -10.68 11.90
N GLN A 179 -2.24 -9.57 12.52
CA GLN A 179 -0.87 -9.32 13.00
C GLN A 179 0.20 -9.20 11.90
N LYS A 180 -0.23 -8.90 10.67
CA LYS A 180 0.63 -8.87 9.49
C LYS A 180 0.43 -7.60 8.66
N LEU A 181 1.54 -6.98 8.31
CA LEU A 181 1.61 -5.87 7.37
C LEU A 181 1.33 -6.39 5.95
N THR A 182 0.29 -5.82 5.32
CA THR A 182 -0.15 -6.21 3.98
C THR A 182 -0.30 -4.97 3.09
N LEU A 183 0.47 -4.89 2.00
CA LEU A 183 0.27 -3.92 0.92
C LEU A 183 -1.05 -4.23 0.20
N THR A 184 -1.98 -3.27 0.19
CA THR A 184 -3.35 -3.46 -0.32
C THR A 184 -3.70 -2.51 -1.45
N SER A 185 -2.92 -1.46 -1.69
CA SER A 185 -3.14 -0.54 -2.79
C SER A 185 -1.86 0.18 -3.18
N ILE A 186 -1.74 0.45 -4.47
CA ILE A 186 -0.77 1.39 -5.07
C ILE A 186 -1.60 2.41 -5.85
N GLN A 187 -1.42 3.70 -5.59
CA GLN A 187 -2.09 4.77 -6.34
C GLN A 187 -1.03 5.69 -6.94
N SER A 188 -1.00 5.78 -8.26
CA SER A 188 -0.16 6.74 -9.00
C SER A 188 -1.00 7.97 -9.37
N TYR A 189 -0.50 9.16 -9.07
CA TYR A 189 -1.07 10.44 -9.51
C TYR A 189 -0.20 11.02 -10.62
N PRO A 190 -0.82 11.53 -11.71
CA PRO A 190 -0.13 12.32 -12.72
C PRO A 190 0.25 13.71 -12.20
#